data_AF-A0A2G1Y7L7-F1
#
_entry.id   AF-A0A2G1Y7L7-F1
#
_cell.length_a   1.000
_cell.length_b   1.000
_cell.length_c   1.000
_cell.angle_alpha   90.00
_cell.angle_beta   90.00
_cell.angle_gamma   90.00
#
_symmetry.space_group_name_H-M   'P 1'
#
loop_
_entity.id
_entity.type
_entity.pdbx_description
1 polymer ?
#
loop_
_entity_poly.entity_id
_entity_poly.type
_entity_poly.pdbx_seq_one_letter_code
_entity_poly.pdbx_strand_id
1 'polypeptide(L)'
;MLKAKTLLRNLGPGLLFASMAIGISHLVLSTKAGAQYGWIMVLPIILANILKYPFFEFGIRYTNITNKTLIEGYLNRGKGYLWFYAFITLITTFTILAALY
;
A
#
# COMPACT_ATOMS: atom_id res chain seq x y z
N MET A 1 5.15 27.82 -16.32
CA MET A 1 6.19 27.45 -15.32
C MET A 1 5.64 27.17 -13.90
N LEU A 2 4.57 27.83 -13.43
CA LEU A 2 4.00 27.58 -12.09
C LEU A 2 3.49 26.13 -11.85
N LYS A 3 2.89 25.47 -12.85
CA LYS A 3 2.34 24.10 -12.71
C LYS A 3 3.40 23.04 -12.39
N ALA A 4 4.56 23.09 -13.03
CA ALA A 4 5.64 22.12 -12.81
C ALA A 4 6.23 22.24 -11.40
N LYS A 5 6.43 23.48 -10.92
CA LYS A 5 6.93 23.75 -9.56
C LYS A 5 5.94 23.26 -8.49
N THR A 6 4.64 23.46 -8.70
CA THR A 6 3.59 22.95 -7.81
C THR A 6 3.53 21.42 -7.83
N LEU A 7 3.65 20.80 -9.00
CA LEU A 7 3.64 19.35 -9.14
C LEU A 7 4.82 18.73 -8.38
N LEU A 8 6.03 19.25 -8.57
CA LEU A 8 7.24 18.82 -7.84
C LEU A 8 7.07 18.94 -6.32
N ARG A 9 6.45 20.03 -5.84
CA ARG A 9 6.20 20.22 -4.39
C ARG A 9 5.19 19.20 -3.84
N ASN A 10 4.20 18.83 -4.63
CA ASN A 10 3.15 17.88 -4.21
C ASN A 10 3.60 16.41 -4.32
N LEU A 11 4.71 16.12 -5.01
CA LEU A 11 5.25 14.76 -5.10
C LEU A 11 5.89 14.27 -3.79
N GLY A 12 6.34 15.18 -2.91
CA GLY A 12 7.09 14.83 -1.69
C GLY A 12 6.40 13.76 -0.82
N PRO A 13 5.15 13.97 -0.38
CA PRO A 13 4.42 12.98 0.41
C PRO A 13 4.21 11.64 -0.33
N GLY A 14 3.98 11.69 -1.64
CA GLY A 14 3.82 10.49 -2.47
C GLY A 14 5.10 9.67 -2.60
N LEU A 15 6.26 10.34 -2.71
CA LEU A 15 7.57 9.68 -2.74
C LEU A 15 7.91 9.03 -1.40
N LEU A 16 7.62 9.69 -0.28
CA LEU A 16 7.78 9.10 1.06
C LEU A 16 6.87 7.89 1.26
N PHE A 17 5.65 7.94 0.74
CA PHE A 17 4.73 6.81 0.78
C PHE A 17 5.25 5.63 -0.06
N ALA A 18 5.74 5.91 -1.27
CA ALA A 18 6.30 4.89 -2.15
C ALA A 18 7.56 4.24 -1.57
N SER A 19 8.46 5.02 -0.96
CA SER A 19 9.68 4.48 -0.36
C SER A 19 9.40 3.57 0.83
N MET A 20 8.40 3.90 1.67
CA MET A 20 7.97 3.02 2.77
C MET A 20 7.30 1.73 2.28
N ALA A 21 6.72 1.74 1.07
CA ALA A 21 6.08 0.57 0.50
C ALA A 21 7.06 -0.44 -0.12
N ILE A 22 8.32 -0.06 -0.36
CA ILE A 22 9.35 -0.91 -0.98
C ILE A 22 10.22 -1.54 0.11
N GLY A 23 9.93 -2.79 0.49
CA GLY A 23 10.72 -3.59 1.42
C GLY A 23 11.68 -4.59 0.74
N ILE A 24 12.47 -5.29 1.57
CA ILE A 24 13.43 -6.34 1.13
C ILE A 24 12.71 -7.45 0.34
N SER A 25 11.47 -7.76 0.71
CA SER A 25 10.61 -8.71 0.00
C SER A 25 10.47 -8.38 -1.49
N HIS A 26 10.36 -7.10 -1.86
CA HIS A 26 10.26 -6.68 -3.26
C HIS A 26 11.58 -6.81 -4.01
N LEU A 27 12.72 -6.76 -3.32
CA LEU A 27 14.04 -6.93 -3.95
C LEU A 27 14.39 -8.41 -4.15
N VAL A 28 14.10 -9.26 -3.16
CA VAL A 28 14.46 -10.69 -3.19
C VAL A 28 13.37 -11.54 -3.85
N LEU A 29 12.10 -11.39 -3.47
CA LEU A 29 11.02 -12.23 -4.01
C LEU A 29 10.68 -11.87 -5.44
N SER A 30 10.69 -10.57 -5.82
CA SER A 30 10.38 -10.19 -7.20
C SER A 30 11.45 -10.63 -8.19
N THR A 31 12.72 -10.63 -7.79
CA THR A 31 13.82 -11.14 -8.63
C THR A 31 13.76 -12.65 -8.76
N LYS A 32 13.49 -13.38 -7.66
CA LYS A 32 13.25 -14.83 -7.69
C LYS A 32 12.05 -15.19 -8.56
N ALA A 33 10.92 -14.49 -8.41
CA ALA A 33 9.73 -14.71 -9.21
C ALA A 33 9.96 -14.37 -10.69
N GLY A 34 10.70 -13.29 -10.98
CA GLY A 34 11.13 -12.96 -12.33
C GLY A 34 12.04 -14.02 -12.95
N ALA A 35 12.97 -14.60 -12.19
CA ALA A 35 13.82 -15.69 -12.65
C ALA A 35 13.05 -17.00 -12.88
N GLN A 36 12.07 -17.30 -12.03
CA GLN A 36 11.31 -18.55 -12.06
C GLN A 36 10.19 -18.54 -13.11
N TYR A 37 9.49 -17.40 -13.26
CA TYR A 37 8.29 -17.30 -14.09
C TYR A 37 8.49 -16.40 -15.32
N GLY A 38 9.58 -15.64 -15.39
CA GLY A 38 9.91 -14.81 -16.56
C GLY A 38 8.84 -13.76 -16.86
N TRP A 39 8.62 -13.50 -18.15
CA TRP A 39 7.74 -12.44 -18.64
C TRP A 39 6.26 -12.60 -18.29
N ILE A 40 5.81 -13.81 -17.90
CA ILE A 40 4.41 -14.01 -17.51
C ILE A 40 4.04 -13.17 -16.28
N MET A 41 5.02 -12.80 -15.45
CA MET A 41 4.84 -11.96 -14.27
C MET A 41 4.38 -10.53 -14.58
N VAL A 42 4.50 -10.07 -15.83
CA VAL A 42 3.97 -8.75 -16.23
C VAL A 42 2.46 -8.65 -15.99
N LEU A 43 1.72 -9.72 -16.26
CA LEU A 43 0.26 -9.74 -16.10
C LEU A 43 -0.17 -9.58 -14.63
N PRO A 44 0.29 -10.40 -13.66
CA PRO A 44 -0.04 -10.20 -12.25
C PRO A 44 0.51 -8.89 -11.69
N ILE A 45 1.65 -8.37 -12.19
CA ILE A 45 2.16 -7.04 -11.77
C ILE A 45 1.18 -5.93 -12.18
N ILE A 46 0.71 -5.93 -13.42
CA ILE A 46 -0.27 -4.93 -13.89
C ILE A 46 -1.56 -5.05 -13.09
N LEU A 47 -2.10 -6.27 -12.94
CA LEU A 47 -3.32 -6.51 -12.18
C LEU A 47 -3.18 -6.06 -10.72
N ALA A 48 -2.06 -6.39 -10.06
CA ALA A 48 -1.80 -5.96 -8.69
C ALA A 48 -1.79 -4.43 -8.56
N ASN A 49 -1.19 -3.72 -9.51
CA ASN A 49 -1.17 -2.25 -9.47
C ASN A 49 -2.57 -1.65 -9.69
N ILE A 50 -3.35 -2.17 -10.65
CA ILE A 50 -4.71 -1.71 -10.93
C ILE A 50 -5.62 -1.94 -9.71
N LEU A 51 -5.56 -3.12 -9.11
CA LEU A 51 -6.40 -3.46 -7.96
C LEU A 51 -6.00 -2.70 -6.70
N LYS A 52 -4.72 -2.43 -6.50
CA LYS A 52 -4.22 -1.77 -5.29
C LYS A 52 -4.40 -0.26 -5.33
N TYR A 53 -4.31 0.36 -6.52
CA TYR A 53 -4.32 1.81 -6.66
C TYR A 53 -5.54 2.50 -6.02
N PRO A 54 -6.80 2.03 -6.20
CA PRO A 54 -7.95 2.64 -5.56
C PRO A 54 -7.81 2.72 -4.04
N PHE A 55 -7.36 1.65 -3.39
CA PHE A 55 -7.23 1.62 -1.93
C PHE A 55 -6.20 2.64 -1.41
N PHE A 56 -5.10 2.84 -2.13
CA PHE A 56 -4.11 3.86 -1.80
C PHE A 56 -4.64 5.28 -1.99
N GLU A 57 -5.32 5.52 -3.10
CA GLU A 57 -5.93 6.83 -3.39
C GLU A 57 -6.99 7.18 -2.34
N PHE A 58 -7.88 6.23 -2.02
CA PHE A 58 -8.91 6.40 -1.00
C PHE A 58 -8.34 6.69 0.38
N GLY A 59 -7.25 6.03 0.78
CA GLY A 59 -6.63 6.28 2.08
C GLY A 59 -6.10 7.71 2.23
N ILE A 60 -5.43 8.22 1.19
CA ILE A 60 -4.92 9.58 1.16
C ILE A 60 -6.09 10.58 1.08
N ARG A 61 -7.06 10.33 0.20
CA ARG A 61 -8.24 11.18 0.02
C ARG A 61 -9.07 11.29 1.31
N TYR A 62 -9.30 10.18 1.99
CA TYR A 62 -10.02 10.13 3.27
C TYR A 62 -9.34 11.01 4.31
N THR A 63 -8.03 10.84 4.49
CA THR A 63 -7.24 11.60 5.46
C THR A 63 -7.26 13.10 5.12
N ASN A 64 -7.15 13.45 3.84
CA ASN A 64 -7.14 14.84 3.38
C ASN A 64 -8.50 15.55 3.58
N ILE A 65 -9.63 14.85 3.40
CA ILE A 65 -10.97 15.45 3.56
C ILE A 65 -11.38 15.49 5.03
N THR A 66 -11.14 14.41 5.78
CA THR A 66 -11.66 14.26 7.15
C THR A 66 -10.72 14.75 8.23
N ASN A 67 -9.44 14.99 7.89
CA ASN A 67 -8.36 15.24 8.85
C ASN A 67 -8.22 14.14 9.92
N LYS A 68 -8.67 12.93 9.61
CA LYS A 68 -8.57 11.75 10.47
C LYS A 68 -7.81 10.64 9.77
N THR A 69 -7.06 9.86 10.53
CA THR A 69 -6.42 8.64 10.05
C THR A 69 -7.47 7.56 9.72
N LEU A 70 -7.10 6.58 8.90
CA LEU A 70 -7.96 5.42 8.60
C LEU A 70 -8.36 4.66 9.87
N ILE A 71 -7.46 4.54 10.85
CA ILE A 71 -7.71 3.88 12.13
C ILE A 71 -8.79 4.62 12.93
N GLU A 72 -8.68 5.95 13.02
CA GLU A 72 -9.74 6.77 13.61
C GLU A 72 -11.04 6.66 12.82
N GLY A 73 -10.98 6.52 11.49
CA GLY A 73 -12.13 6.24 10.65
C GLY A 73 -12.85 4.94 11.03
N TYR A 74 -12.11 3.85 11.24
CA TYR A 74 -12.66 2.60 11.76
C TYR A 74 -13.24 2.76 13.15
N LEU A 75 -12.55 3.47 14.05
CA LEU A 75 -13.05 3.74 15.40
C LEU A 75 -14.37 4.53 15.38
N ASN A 76 -14.49 5.54 14.50
CA ASN A 76 -15.72 6.33 14.33
C ASN A 76 -16.89 5.50 13.78
N ARG A 77 -16.61 4.45 12.99
CA ARG A 77 -17.61 3.48 12.54
C ARG A 77 -18.05 2.54 13.67
N GLY A 78 -17.19 2.33 14.68
CA GLY A 78 -17.48 1.56 15.88
C GLY A 78 -16.30 0.69 16.32
N LYS A 79 -16.21 0.41 17.63
CA LYS A 79 -15.10 -0.38 18.22
C LYS A 79 -14.96 -1.79 17.62
N GLY A 80 -16.05 -2.39 17.15
CA GLY A 80 -16.02 -3.69 16.48
C GLY A 80 -15.20 -3.69 15.18
N TYR A 81 -15.28 -2.63 14.38
CA TYR A 81 -14.49 -2.50 13.15
C TYR A 81 -13.00 -2.35 13.44
N LEU A 82 -12.65 -1.66 14.54
CA LEU A 82 -11.26 -1.52 14.96
C LEU A 82 -10.67 -2.87 15.42
N TRP A 83 -11.43 -3.65 16.20
CA TRP A 83 -11.01 -5.00 16.61
C TRP A 83 -10.89 -5.96 15.42
N PHE A 84 -11.83 -5.88 14.47
CA PHE A 84 -11.76 -6.68 13.24
C PHE A 84 -10.52 -6.32 12.41
N TYR A 85 -10.22 -5.02 12.25
CA TYR A 85 -8.99 -4.56 11.62
C TYR A 85 -7.75 -5.11 12.33
N ALA A 86 -7.69 -4.98 13.66
CA ALA A 86 -6.56 -5.48 14.45
C ALA A 86 -6.34 -6.99 14.28
N PHE A 87 -7.42 -7.77 14.27
CA PHE A 87 -7.35 -9.22 14.05
C PHE A 87 -6.82 -9.57 12.66
N ILE A 88 -7.33 -8.92 11.60
CA ILE A 88 -6.83 -9.11 10.23
C ILE A 88 -5.34 -8.75 10.16
N THR A 89 -4.94 -7.61 10.73
CA THR A 89 -3.53 -7.18 10.74
C THR A 89 -2.64 -8.20 11.44
N LEU A 90 -3.10 -8.76 12.56
CA LEU A 90 -2.36 -9.78 13.30
C LEU A 90 -2.16 -11.05 12.45
N ILE A 91 -3.21 -11.58 11.83
CA ILE A 91 -3.11 -12.75 10.93
C ILE A 91 -2.22 -12.45 9.73
N THR A 92 -2.37 -11.27 9.14
CA THR A 92 -1.60 -10.86 7.95
C THR A 92 -0.11 -10.82 8.26
N THR A 93 0.27 -10.39 9.47
CA THR A 93 1.67 -10.35 9.91
C THR A 93 2.30 -11.74 9.85
N PHE A 94 1.62 -12.77 10.36
CA PHE A 94 2.10 -14.15 10.28
C PHE A 94 2.13 -14.69 8.86
N THR A 95 1.16 -14.31 8.02
CA THR A 95 1.10 -14.74 6.62
C THR A 95 2.27 -14.17 5.81
N ILE A 96 2.61 -12.90 6.03
CA ILE A 96 3.76 -12.26 5.37
C ILE A 96 5.08 -12.93 5.81
N LEU A 97 5.24 -13.21 7.10
CA LEU A 97 6.40 -13.93 7.61
C LEU A 97 6.49 -15.34 6.99
N ALA A 98 5.39 -16.09 6.95
CA ALA A 98 5.36 -17.41 6.34
C ALA A 98 5.62 -17.41 4.82
N ALA A 99 5.39 -16.29 4.12
CA ALA A 99 5.73 -16.16 2.71
C ALA A 99 7.22 -15.82 2.46
N LEU A 100 7.93 -15.35 3.50
CA LEU A 100 9.33 -14.97 3.44
C LEU A 100 10.29 -16.11 3.80
N TYR A 101 9.85 -17.05 4.64
CA TYR A 101 10.60 -18.25 5.05
C TYR A 101 10.17 -19.47 4.22
#